data_AF-A0A8J7B7X0-F1
#
_entry.id   AF-A0A8J7B7X0-F1
#
_cell.length_a   1.000
_cell.length_b   1.000
_cell.length_c   1.000
_cell.angle_alpha   90.00
_cell.angle_beta   90.00
_cell.angle_gamma   90.00
#
_symmetry.space_group_name_H-M   'P 1'
#
loop_
_entity.id
_entity.type
_entity.pdbx_description
1 polymer ?
#
loop_
_entity_poly.entity_id
_entity_poly.type
_entity_poly.pdbx_seq_one_letter_code
_entity_poly.pdbx_strand_id
1 'polypeptide(L)'
;HPPIYPSTPHSTIHRDFYADQVLVDGDRLWLVDLDLCCQGSPAVDIGNFIAHITEQSLREMGNADALSDREITLKTAYLALVCAPTQTTEASIALQHDIELYTLLTLVRHLHISTRIPSRRPYTEAILKLCETRLSNWLNRA
;
A
#
# COMPACT_ATOMS: atom_id res chain seq x y z
N HIS A 1 -15.10 -31.20 -3.07
CA HIS A 1 -13.79 -30.58 -2.83
C HIS A 1 -13.97 -29.09 -2.71
N PRO A 2 -13.36 -28.42 -1.72
CA PRO A 2 -13.29 -26.95 -1.75
C PRO A 2 -12.46 -26.52 -2.98
N PRO A 3 -12.75 -25.35 -3.57
CA PRO A 3 -11.94 -24.84 -4.65
C PRO A 3 -10.48 -24.69 -4.19
N ILE A 4 -9.56 -25.24 -4.97
CA ILE A 4 -8.12 -25.00 -4.82
C ILE A 4 -7.90 -23.59 -5.33
N TYR A 5 -7.90 -22.60 -4.44
CA TYR A 5 -7.39 -21.29 -4.79
C TYR A 5 -5.89 -21.42 -5.06
N PRO A 6 -5.35 -20.85 -6.15
CA PRO A 6 -3.91 -20.78 -6.30
C PRO A 6 -3.34 -20.14 -5.03
N SER A 7 -2.37 -20.81 -4.39
CA SER A 7 -1.73 -20.29 -3.20
C SER A 7 -1.09 -18.96 -3.56
N THR A 8 -1.63 -17.85 -3.06
CA THR A 8 -0.95 -16.55 -3.15
C THR A 8 0.42 -16.70 -2.51
N PRO A 9 1.51 -16.28 -3.16
CA PRO A 9 2.83 -16.43 -2.56
C PRO A 9 2.87 -15.68 -1.23
N HIS A 10 3.26 -16.36 -0.17
CA HIS A 10 3.49 -15.74 1.13
C HIS A 10 4.97 -15.32 1.23
N SER A 11 5.20 -14.17 1.83
CA SER A 11 6.54 -13.67 2.14
C SER A 11 6.56 -13.09 3.55
N THR A 12 7.76 -12.87 4.09
CA THR A 12 7.92 -12.09 5.31
C THR A 12 7.50 -10.65 5.04
N ILE A 13 6.49 -10.18 5.76
CA ILE A 13 5.96 -8.82 5.68
C ILE A 13 6.09 -8.12 7.03
N HIS A 14 6.25 -6.80 7.00
CA HIS A 14 6.31 -5.94 8.17
C HIS A 14 4.92 -5.58 8.72
N ARG A 15 3.91 -5.50 7.86
CA ARG A 15 2.51 -5.09 8.10
C ARG A 15 2.27 -3.63 8.46
N ASP A 16 3.29 -2.90 8.88
CA ASP A 16 3.19 -1.46 9.12
C ASP A 16 4.33 -0.72 8.42
N PHE A 17 4.73 -1.19 7.24
CA PHE A 17 5.80 -0.59 6.46
C PHE A 17 5.37 0.72 5.80
N TYR A 18 5.99 1.83 6.18
CA TYR A 18 5.90 3.15 5.54
C TYR A 18 7.14 3.97 5.88
N ALA A 19 7.25 5.19 5.36
CA ALA A 19 8.46 6.02 5.45
C ALA A 19 9.02 6.19 6.86
N ASP A 20 8.19 6.34 7.91
CA ASP A 20 8.66 6.54 9.28
C ASP A 20 9.34 5.30 9.88
N GLN A 21 9.16 4.13 9.26
CA GLN A 21 9.81 2.87 9.66
C GLN A 21 11.14 2.61 8.92
N VAL A 22 11.62 3.60 8.15
CA VAL A 22 12.87 3.52 7.39
C VAL A 22 13.83 4.60 7.86
N LEU A 23 14.99 4.20 8.40
CA LEU A 23 16.10 5.11 8.65
C LEU A 23 17.09 5.05 7.49
N VAL A 24 17.50 6.22 7.00
CA VAL A 24 18.42 6.36 5.87
C VAL A 24 19.74 6.95 6.34
N ASP A 25 20.84 6.25 6.10
CA ASP A 25 22.21 6.72 6.37
C ASP A 25 23.08 6.46 5.12
N GLY A 26 23.16 7.46 4.24
CA GLY A 26 23.85 7.33 2.96
C GLY A 26 23.24 6.24 2.08
N ASP A 27 24.01 5.18 1.82
CA ASP A 27 23.59 3.99 1.06
C ASP A 27 22.98 2.89 1.93
N ARG A 28 22.90 3.11 3.25
CA ARG A 28 22.35 2.16 4.21
C ARG A 28 20.91 2.50 4.57
N LEU A 29 20.08 1.46 4.57
CA LEU A 29 18.70 1.52 5.04
C LEU A 29 18.56 0.60 6.26
N TRP A 30 17.87 1.11 7.27
CA TRP A 30 17.46 0.32 8.44
C TRP A 30 15.94 0.28 8.51
N LEU A 31 15.39 -0.92 8.68
CA LEU A 31 13.99 -1.11 9.00
C LEU A 31 13.85 -1.24 10.52
N VAL A 32 12.91 -0.52 11.10
CA VAL A 32 12.61 -0.52 12.53
C VAL A 32 11.18 -1.01 12.77
N ASP A 33 10.77 -1.19 14.04
CA ASP A 33 9.39 -1.57 14.42
C ASP A 33 8.88 -2.89 13.80
N LEU A 34 9.65 -3.97 14.00
CA LEU A 34 9.36 -5.29 13.43
C LEU A 34 8.41 -6.14 14.30
N ASP A 35 7.72 -5.53 15.28
CA ASP A 35 6.89 -6.25 16.26
C ASP A 35 5.64 -6.90 15.62
N LEU A 36 5.24 -6.41 14.44
CA LEU A 36 4.11 -6.93 13.67
C LEU A 36 4.52 -7.89 12.55
N CYS A 37 5.82 -8.18 12.38
CA CYS A 37 6.31 -9.01 11.29
C CYS A 37 5.70 -10.42 11.29
N CYS A 38 5.23 -10.89 10.13
CA CYS A 38 4.73 -12.25 9.96
C CYS A 38 4.82 -12.71 8.50
N GLN A 39 4.37 -13.94 8.21
CA GLN A 39 4.17 -14.39 6.83
C GLN A 39 2.82 -13.90 6.30
N GLY A 40 2.79 -13.35 5.08
CA GLY A 40 1.55 -12.85 4.47
C GLY A 40 1.74 -12.48 3.00
N SER A 41 0.70 -11.88 2.40
CA SER A 41 0.77 -11.43 1.00
C SER A 41 1.83 -10.33 0.85
N PRO A 42 2.75 -10.44 -0.12
CA PRO A 42 3.77 -9.41 -0.41
C PRO A 42 3.17 -8.04 -0.74
N ALA A 43 1.91 -8.00 -1.18
CA ALA A 43 1.21 -6.77 -1.50
C ALA A 43 0.90 -5.89 -0.27
N VAL A 44 0.86 -6.46 0.94
CA VAL A 44 0.45 -5.75 2.17
C VAL A 44 1.35 -4.56 2.45
N ASP A 45 2.67 -4.76 2.44
CA ASP A 45 3.64 -3.72 2.81
C ASP A 45 3.65 -2.57 1.80
N ILE A 46 3.59 -2.89 0.51
CA ILE A 46 3.59 -1.89 -0.56
C ILE A 46 2.26 -1.15 -0.64
N GLY A 47 1.15 -1.85 -0.47
CA GLY A 47 -0.16 -1.22 -0.38
C GLY A 47 -0.24 -0.26 0.82
N ASN A 48 0.33 -0.66 1.96
CA ASN A 48 0.41 0.20 3.13
C ASN A 48 1.25 1.46 2.87
N PHE A 49 2.45 1.29 2.31
CA PHE A 49 3.36 2.40 2.02
C PHE A 49 2.73 3.41 1.05
N ILE A 50 2.12 2.94 -0.04
CA ILE A 50 1.46 3.81 -1.03
C ILE A 50 0.33 4.61 -0.38
N ALA A 51 -0.51 3.98 0.46
CA ALA A 51 -1.57 4.69 1.17
C ALA A 51 -1.03 5.79 2.09
N HIS A 52 0.11 5.56 2.75
CA HIS A 52 0.81 6.59 3.54
C HIS A 52 1.34 7.74 2.67
N ILE A 53 1.87 7.47 1.47
CA ILE A 53 2.24 8.54 0.52
C ILE A 53 1.01 9.35 0.10
N THR A 54 -0.09 8.69 -0.29
CA THR A 54 -1.33 9.35 -0.70
C THR A 54 -1.87 10.23 0.44
N GLU A 55 -1.93 9.72 1.68
CA GLU A 55 -2.41 10.46 2.84
C GLU A 55 -1.51 11.65 3.18
N GLN A 56 -0.18 11.47 3.12
CA GLN A 56 0.77 12.54 3.32
C GLN A 56 0.62 13.64 2.25
N SER A 57 0.50 13.24 0.98
CA SER A 57 0.27 14.14 -0.15
C SER A 57 -0.97 15.01 0.08
N LEU A 58 -2.07 14.40 0.51
CA LEU A 58 -3.29 15.12 0.84
C LEU A 58 -3.09 16.10 2.00
N ARG A 59 -2.42 15.67 3.07
CA ARG A 59 -2.22 16.51 4.26
C ARG A 59 -1.31 17.71 4.01
N GLU A 60 -0.19 17.48 3.34
CA GLU A 60 0.88 18.45 3.22
C GLU A 60 0.74 19.33 1.97
N MET A 61 0.12 18.81 0.91
CA MET A 61 -0.01 19.50 -0.37
C MET A 61 -1.46 19.81 -0.76
N GLY A 62 -2.45 19.35 0.03
CA GLY A 62 -3.87 19.53 -0.27
C GLY A 62 -4.38 18.74 -1.49
N ASN A 63 -3.55 17.85 -2.04
CA ASN A 63 -3.86 17.06 -3.22
C ASN A 63 -3.28 15.64 -3.05
N ALA A 64 -4.15 14.63 -3.14
CA ALA A 64 -3.77 13.23 -2.99
C ALA A 64 -2.81 12.73 -4.06
N ASP A 65 -2.80 13.36 -5.25
CA ASP A 65 -1.99 12.94 -6.39
C ASP A 65 -0.66 13.71 -6.50
N ALA A 66 -0.39 14.67 -5.60
CA ALA A 66 0.80 15.53 -5.68
C ALA A 66 2.12 14.75 -5.56
N LEU A 67 2.10 13.58 -4.92
CA LEU A 67 3.23 12.66 -4.76
C LEU A 67 3.06 11.35 -5.55
N SER A 68 2.17 11.33 -6.55
CA SER A 68 1.89 10.13 -7.35
C SER A 68 3.12 9.58 -8.09
N ASP A 69 4.08 10.44 -8.41
CA ASP A 69 5.39 10.05 -8.96
C ASP A 69 6.14 9.06 -8.05
N ARG A 70 6.08 9.27 -6.73
CA ARG A 70 6.70 8.40 -5.72
C ARG A 70 5.93 7.09 -5.56
N GLU A 71 4.60 7.14 -5.57
CA GLU A 71 3.76 5.93 -5.54
C GLU A 71 4.06 5.01 -6.73
N ILE A 72 4.12 5.59 -7.93
CA ILE A 72 4.45 4.89 -9.18
C ILE A 72 5.87 4.32 -9.10
N THR A 73 6.85 5.13 -8.68
CA THR A 73 8.25 4.70 -8.59
C THR A 73 8.42 3.52 -7.63
N LEU A 74 7.80 3.60 -6.44
CA LEU A 74 7.84 2.52 -5.45
C LEU A 74 7.20 1.24 -6.00
N LYS A 75 5.98 1.33 -6.54
CA LYS A 75 5.25 0.18 -7.10
C LYS A 75 6.03 -0.46 -8.24
N THR A 76 6.53 0.34 -9.18
CA THR A 76 7.29 -0.15 -10.34
C THR A 76 8.60 -0.81 -9.93
N ALA A 77 9.38 -0.21 -9.03
CA ALA A 77 10.63 -0.78 -8.56
C ALA A 77 10.39 -2.11 -7.82
N TYR A 78 9.36 -2.18 -6.98
CA TYR A 78 9.00 -3.40 -6.27
C TYR A 78 8.58 -4.52 -7.22
N LEU A 79 7.68 -4.23 -8.17
CA LEU A 79 7.23 -5.21 -9.16
C LEU A 79 8.38 -5.68 -10.05
N ALA A 80 9.31 -4.81 -10.44
CA ALA A 80 10.48 -5.22 -11.22
C ALA A 80 11.39 -6.22 -10.47
N LEU A 81 11.48 -6.08 -9.14
CA LEU A 81 12.27 -6.99 -8.30
C LEU A 81 11.55 -8.31 -8.03
N VAL A 82 10.25 -8.25 -7.71
CA VAL A 82 9.48 -9.44 -7.34
C VAL A 82 9.04 -10.24 -8.56
N CYS A 83 8.68 -9.58 -9.66
CA CYS A 83 8.20 -10.21 -10.90
C CYS A 83 9.31 -10.47 -11.93
N ALA A 84 10.58 -10.56 -11.49
CA ALA A 84 11.71 -10.97 -12.33
C ALA A 84 11.44 -12.35 -13.00
N PRO A 85 12.22 -12.80 -14.01
CA PRO A 85 11.77 -13.68 -15.12
C PRO A 85 11.23 -15.07 -14.77
N THR A 86 11.19 -15.42 -13.49
CA THR A 86 10.60 -16.65 -12.94
C THR A 86 9.08 -16.59 -12.72
N GLN A 87 8.43 -15.43 -12.81
CA GLN A 87 6.98 -15.28 -12.58
C GLN A 87 6.14 -15.22 -13.86
N THR A 88 4.95 -15.82 -13.80
CA THR A 88 3.98 -15.77 -14.89
C THR A 88 3.34 -14.39 -14.98
N THR A 89 2.92 -13.98 -16.18
CA THR A 89 2.18 -12.73 -16.40
C THR A 89 0.94 -12.61 -15.51
N GLU A 90 0.23 -13.72 -15.28
CA GLU A 90 -0.95 -13.77 -14.40
C GLU A 90 -0.60 -13.47 -12.94
N ALA A 91 0.49 -14.01 -12.41
CA ALA A 91 0.93 -13.73 -11.04
C ALA A 91 1.30 -12.25 -10.85
N SER A 92 1.96 -11.66 -11.84
CA SER A 92 2.31 -10.24 -11.84
C SER A 92 1.09 -9.32 -11.90
N ILE A 93 0.04 -9.71 -12.65
CA ILE A 93 -1.24 -8.98 -12.69
C ILE A 93 -1.97 -9.11 -11.35
N ALA A 94 -2.04 -10.32 -10.78
CA ALA A 94 -2.67 -10.56 -9.49
C ALA A 94 -1.99 -9.75 -8.37
N LEU A 95 -0.65 -9.72 -8.32
CA LEU A 95 0.10 -8.92 -7.35
C LEU A 95 -0.19 -7.42 -7.48
N GLN A 96 -0.28 -6.90 -8.71
CA GLN A 96 -0.65 -5.50 -8.94
C GLN A 96 -2.04 -5.18 -8.41
N HIS A 97 -2.99 -6.08 -8.62
CA HIS A 97 -4.35 -5.94 -8.15
C HIS A 97 -4.46 -6.02 -6.62
N ASP A 98 -3.69 -6.91 -6.00
CA ASP A 98 -3.60 -7.03 -4.54
C ASP A 98 -2.98 -5.78 -3.91
N ILE A 99 -1.94 -5.20 -4.53
CA ILE A 99 -1.35 -3.93 -4.05
C ILE A 99 -2.41 -2.82 -4.05
N GLU A 100 -3.24 -2.73 -5.10
CA GLU A 100 -4.33 -1.74 -5.17
C GLU A 100 -5.39 -1.98 -4.09
N LEU A 101 -5.76 -3.25 -3.86
CA LEU A 101 -6.69 -3.64 -2.80
C LEU A 101 -6.15 -3.26 -1.42
N TYR A 102 -4.92 -3.63 -1.08
CA TYR A 102 -4.32 -3.32 0.22
C TYR A 102 -4.07 -1.82 0.41
N THR A 103 -3.82 -1.08 -0.67
CA THR A 103 -3.78 0.39 -0.63
C THR A 103 -5.14 0.95 -0.21
N LEU A 104 -6.23 0.48 -0.83
CA LEU A 104 -7.59 0.90 -0.47
C LEU A 104 -7.93 0.54 0.98
N LEU A 105 -7.67 -0.70 1.40
CA LEU A 105 -7.93 -1.15 2.78
C LEU A 105 -7.13 -0.31 3.80
N THR A 106 -5.91 0.09 3.46
CA THR A 106 -5.11 0.96 4.32
C THR A 106 -5.68 2.38 4.38
N LEU A 107 -6.17 2.94 3.26
CA LEU A 107 -6.85 4.24 3.28
C LEU A 107 -8.14 4.20 4.13
N VAL A 108 -8.88 3.09 4.10
CA VAL A 108 -10.02 2.87 5.01
C VAL A 108 -9.56 2.81 6.47
N ARG A 109 -8.41 2.17 6.77
CA ARG A 109 -7.78 2.23 8.10
C ARG A 109 -7.41 3.66 8.49
N HIS A 110 -6.90 4.46 7.55
CA HIS A 110 -6.57 5.87 7.76
C HIS A 110 -7.80 6.74 8.03
N LEU A 111 -8.96 6.43 7.45
CA LEU A 111 -10.23 7.08 7.80
C LEU A 111 -10.53 6.93 9.30
N HIS A 112 -10.36 5.73 9.86
CA HIS A 112 -10.51 5.55 11.30
C HIS A 112 -9.48 6.38 12.10
N ILE A 113 -8.22 6.38 11.67
CA ILE A 113 -7.14 7.13 12.33
C ILE A 113 -7.40 8.65 12.28
N SER A 114 -7.91 9.17 11.15
CA SER A 114 -8.15 10.61 10.96
C SER A 114 -9.18 11.14 11.95
N THR A 115 -10.19 10.34 12.32
CA THR A 115 -11.19 10.73 13.32
C THR A 115 -10.60 10.86 14.74
N ARG A 116 -9.56 10.07 15.04
CA ARG A 116 -8.93 10.01 16.37
C ARG A 116 -7.89 11.11 16.59
N ILE A 117 -7.11 11.46 15.57
CA ILE A 117 -6.00 12.41 15.68
C ILE A 117 -6.48 13.82 15.30
N PRO A 118 -6.51 14.81 16.22
CA PRO A 118 -7.08 16.13 15.96
C PRO A 118 -6.52 16.83 14.72
N SER A 119 -5.21 16.75 14.48
CA SER A 119 -4.55 17.34 13.31
C SER A 119 -4.90 16.66 11.99
N ARG A 120 -5.41 15.42 12.02
CA ARG A 120 -5.80 14.66 10.82
C ARG A 120 -7.30 14.74 10.52
N ARG A 121 -8.13 15.14 11.50
CA ARG A 121 -9.60 15.26 11.33
C ARG A 121 -10.02 16.09 10.11
N PRO A 122 -9.39 17.23 9.77
CA PRO A 122 -9.80 18.03 8.61
C PRO A 122 -9.79 17.27 7.27
N TYR A 123 -9.04 16.17 7.17
CA TYR A 123 -8.87 15.41 5.93
C TYR A 123 -9.79 14.18 5.83
N THR A 124 -10.61 13.91 6.85
CA THR A 124 -11.48 12.72 6.94
C THR A 124 -12.40 12.59 5.71
N GLU A 125 -13.07 13.67 5.34
CA GLU A 125 -13.99 13.68 4.18
C GLU A 125 -13.25 13.43 2.86
N ALA A 126 -12.06 14.02 2.71
CA ALA A 126 -11.25 13.82 1.52
C ALA A 126 -10.74 12.36 1.42
N ILE A 127 -10.33 11.75 2.54
CA ILE A 127 -9.95 10.33 2.58
C ILE A 127 -11.15 9.43 2.26
N LEU A 128 -12.34 9.73 2.79
CA LEU A 128 -13.57 9.00 2.46
C LEU A 128 -13.84 9.01 0.96
N LYS A 129 -13.83 10.20 0.35
CA LYS A 129 -14.04 10.36 -1.10
C LYS A 129 -13.00 9.61 -1.94
N LEU A 130 -11.74 9.59 -1.50
CA LEU A 130 -10.69 8.78 -2.13
C LEU A 130 -11.00 7.28 -2.04
N CYS A 131 -11.45 6.80 -0.89
CA CYS A 131 -11.83 5.40 -0.71
C CYS A 131 -12.99 5.01 -1.63
N GLU A 132 -14.05 5.83 -1.71
CA GLU A 132 -15.19 5.58 -2.58
C GLU A 132 -14.79 5.55 -4.06
N THR A 133 -13.96 6.49 -4.49
CA THR A 133 -13.45 6.56 -5.86
C THR A 133 -12.61 5.33 -6.20
N ARG A 134 -11.67 4.96 -5.32
CA ARG A 134 -10.80 3.79 -5.53
C ARG A 134 -11.56 2.48 -5.48
N LEU A 135 -12.54 2.33 -4.57
CA LEU A 135 -13.40 1.15 -4.51
C LEU A 135 -14.22 1.00 -5.79
N SER A 136 -14.82 2.08 -6.29
CA SER A 136 -15.57 2.06 -7.54
C SER A 136 -14.68 1.66 -8.72
N ASN A 137 -13.49 2.24 -8.82
CA ASN A 137 -12.53 1.90 -9.87
C ASN A 137 -11.99 0.47 -9.76
N TRP A 138 -11.86 -0.08 -8.55
CA TRP A 138 -11.43 -1.46 -8.33
C TRP A 138 -12.52 -2.45 -8.73
N LEU A 139 -13.78 -2.22 -8.32
CA LEU A 139 -14.93 -3.05 -8.68
C LEU A 139 -15.19 -3.09 -10.21
N ASN A 140 -14.90 -2.00 -10.92
CA ASN A 140 -15.05 -1.94 -12.37
C ASN A 140 -13.91 -2.66 -13.14
N ARG A 141 -12.83 -3.05 -12.46
CA ARG A 141 -11.65 -3.73 -13.04
C ARG A 141 -11.53 -5.20 -12.63
N ALA A 142 -12.22 -5.60 -11.57
CA ALA A 142 -12.35 -6.99 -11.09
C ALA A 142 -13.36 -7.78 -11.94
#